data_AF-A0A7X0YYZ1-F1
#
_entry.id   AF-A0A7X0YYZ1-F1
#
_cell.length_a   1.000
_cell.length_b   1.000
_cell.length_c   1.000
_cell.angle_alpha   90.00
_cell.angle_beta   90.00
_cell.angle_gamma   90.00
#
_symmetry.space_group_name_H-M   'P 1'
#
loop_
_entity.id
_entity.type
_entity.pdbx_description
1 polymer ?
#
loop_
_entity_poly.entity_id
_entity_poly.type
_entity_poly.pdbx_seq_one_letter_code
_entity_poly.pdbx_strand_id
1 'polypeptide(L)'
;MATRQGFTIITNRVIDDERLGGADKLVFMAICRYAHNKTRKCHPSRATLMKKASVSKKPFQASLKKLEECGYIQIERRTSNGLKLSNEYTVMG
;
A
#
# COMPACT_ATOMS: atom_id res chain seq x y z
N MET A 1 -6.18 18.94 5.93
CA MET A 1 -6.40 17.76 5.05
C MET A 1 -7.79 17.22 5.35
N ALA A 2 -8.66 17.14 4.34
CA ALA A 2 -10.02 16.59 4.52
C ALA A 2 -9.95 15.17 5.12
N THR A 3 -10.64 14.97 6.24
CA THR A 3 -10.81 13.67 6.87
C THR A 3 -11.80 12.87 6.03
N ARG A 4 -11.31 11.84 5.33
CA ARG A 4 -12.18 10.86 4.66
C ARG A 4 -13.02 10.17 5.74
N GLN A 5 -14.32 10.46 5.78
CA GLN A 5 -15.30 9.73 6.60
C GLN A 5 -15.50 8.32 6.05
N GLY A 6 -15.87 7.38 6.92
CA GLY A 6 -16.11 5.97 6.58
C GLY A 6 -14.95 5.02 6.92
N PHE A 7 -15.06 3.80 6.43
CA PHE A 7 -14.16 2.69 6.77
C PHE A 7 -13.23 2.32 5.60
N THR A 8 -12.06 1.78 5.93
CA THR A 8 -11.19 1.11 4.96
C THR A 8 -11.33 -0.39 5.17
N ILE A 9 -11.87 -1.08 4.16
CA ILE A 9 -12.02 -2.54 4.19
C ILE A 9 -10.75 -3.17 3.63
N ILE A 10 -10.23 -4.18 4.33
CA ILE A 10 -9.10 -5.01 3.90
C ILE A 10 -9.56 -6.47 3.85
N THR A 11 -8.91 -7.30 3.03
CA THR A 11 -9.23 -8.74 2.93
C THR A 11 -8.76 -9.48 4.18
N ASN A 12 -9.58 -10.41 4.68
CA ASN A 12 -9.20 -11.27 5.81
C ASN A 12 -7.96 -12.10 5.50
N ARG A 13 -7.70 -12.41 4.23
CA ARG A 13 -6.47 -13.11 3.80
C ARG A 13 -5.18 -12.41 4.23
N VAL A 14 -5.18 -11.08 4.37
CA VAL A 14 -4.00 -10.34 4.90
C VAL A 14 -3.97 -10.35 6.42
N ILE A 15 -5.14 -10.38 7.05
CA ILE A 15 -5.28 -10.42 8.51
C ILE A 15 -4.80 -11.79 9.03
N ASP A 16 -5.19 -12.86 8.36
CA ASP A 16 -4.98 -14.24 8.79
C ASP A 16 -3.64 -14.81 8.33
N ASP A 17 -2.94 -14.15 7.39
CA ASP A 17 -1.63 -14.62 6.93
C ASP A 17 -0.55 -14.39 7.98
N GLU A 18 -0.15 -15.47 8.64
CA GLU A 18 0.90 -15.50 9.67
C GLU A 18 2.28 -15.14 9.12
N ARG A 19 2.48 -15.24 7.80
CA ARG A 19 3.72 -14.76 7.18
C ARG A 19 3.84 -13.26 7.35
N LEU A 20 2.76 -12.50 7.47
CA LEU A 20 2.76 -11.03 7.55
C LEU A 20 2.87 -10.52 8.99
N GLY A 21 3.81 -9.61 9.22
CA GLY A 21 3.97 -8.91 10.50
C GLY A 21 3.06 -7.68 10.61
N GLY A 22 3.05 -7.04 11.78
CA GLY A 22 2.21 -5.85 12.02
C GLY A 22 2.49 -4.70 11.04
N ALA A 23 3.76 -4.43 10.72
CA ALA A 23 4.12 -3.42 9.74
C ALA A 23 3.57 -3.73 8.33
N ASP A 24 3.58 -5.00 7.92
CA ASP A 24 3.07 -5.45 6.63
C ASP A 24 1.56 -5.16 6.52
N LYS A 25 0.80 -5.53 7.57
CA LYS A 25 -0.65 -5.30 7.65
C LYS A 25 -0.99 -3.81 7.66
N LEU A 26 -0.24 -2.99 8.40
CA LEU A 26 -0.42 -1.53 8.43
C LEU A 26 -0.11 -0.86 7.07
N VAL A 27 0.93 -1.32 6.37
CA VAL A 27 1.27 -0.83 5.03
C VAL A 27 0.19 -1.21 4.03
N PHE A 28 -0.31 -2.45 4.06
CA PHE A 28 -1.40 -2.89 3.21
C PHE A 28 -2.68 -2.07 3.45
N MET A 29 -3.04 -1.84 4.72
CA MET A 29 -4.16 -0.97 5.10
C MET A 29 -3.98 0.46 4.54
N ALA A 30 -2.78 1.02 4.65
CA ALA A 30 -2.50 2.36 4.11
C ALA A 30 -2.67 2.41 2.59
N ILE A 31 -2.28 1.37 1.85
CA ILE A 31 -2.50 1.28 0.40
C ILE A 31 -4.01 1.18 0.09
N CYS A 32 -4.73 0.29 0.78
CA CYS A 32 -6.19 0.12 0.60
C CYS A 32 -6.96 1.42 0.86
N ARG A 33 -6.49 2.25 1.80
CA ARG A 33 -7.08 3.57 2.07
C ARG A 33 -7.02 4.53 0.87
N TYR A 34 -6.04 4.39 -0.02
CA TYR A 34 -5.91 5.23 -1.22
C TYR A 34 -6.36 4.53 -2.50
N ALA A 35 -6.52 3.21 -2.48
CA ALA A 35 -7.01 2.42 -3.60
C ALA A 35 -8.38 2.92 -4.06
N HIS A 36 -8.51 3.13 -5.37
CA HIS A 36 -9.79 3.47 -5.97
C HIS A 36 -10.71 2.23 -5.97
N ASN A 37 -11.97 2.42 -5.62
CA ASN A 37 -12.90 1.31 -5.36
C ASN A 37 -13.08 0.37 -6.58
N LYS A 38 -13.12 0.91 -7.80
CA LYS A 38 -13.31 0.12 -9.03
C LYS A 38 -12.01 -0.49 -9.57
N THR A 39 -10.99 0.35 -9.77
CA THR A 39 -9.73 -0.05 -10.43
C THR A 39 -8.73 -0.70 -9.48
N ARG A 40 -8.93 -0.59 -8.15
CA ARG A 40 -8.02 -1.07 -7.10
C ARG A 40 -6.62 -0.43 -7.14
N LYS A 41 -6.45 0.62 -7.95
CA LYS A 41 -5.19 1.32 -8.17
C LYS A 41 -5.08 2.58 -7.31
N CYS A 42 -3.86 2.94 -6.94
CA CYS A 42 -3.53 4.23 -6.35
C CYS A 42 -2.06 4.60 -6.58
N HIS A 43 -1.71 5.88 -6.49
CA HIS A 43 -0.33 6.34 -6.66
C HIS A 43 0.12 7.35 -5.60
N PRO A 44 -0.17 7.12 -4.29
CA PRO A 44 0.34 7.97 -3.23
C PRO A 44 1.87 7.89 -3.15
N SER A 45 2.49 8.96 -2.66
CA SER A 45 3.93 8.94 -2.40
C SER A 45 4.29 7.93 -1.30
N ARG A 46 5.53 7.42 -1.31
CA ARG A 46 6.04 6.56 -0.24
C ARG A 46 5.97 7.25 1.12
N ALA A 47 6.24 8.56 1.18
CA ALA A 47 6.15 9.35 2.41
C ALA A 47 4.71 9.42 2.95
N THR A 48 3.72 9.57 2.07
CA THR A 48 2.30 9.55 2.43
C THR A 48 1.90 8.20 3.02
N LEU A 49 2.30 7.10 2.39
CA LEU A 49 2.01 5.75 2.87
C LEU A 49 2.69 5.47 4.22
N MET A 50 3.98 5.80 4.37
CA MET A 50 4.71 5.65 5.65
C MET A 50 4.02 6.41 6.78
N LYS A 51 3.62 7.67 6.55
CA LYS A 51 2.91 8.48 7.54
C LYS A 51 1.56 7.88 7.92
N LYS A 52 0.87 7.21 7.01
CA LYS A 52 -0.44 6.59 7.27
C LYS A 52 -0.35 5.21 7.90
N ALA A 53 0.68 4.45 7.56
CA ALA A 53 0.97 3.17 8.20
C ALA A 53 1.61 3.36 9.59
N SER A 54 2.14 4.55 9.90
CA SER A 54 2.97 4.81 11.09
C SER A 54 4.21 3.91 11.13
N VAL A 55 4.82 3.68 9.96
CA VAL A 55 5.96 2.78 9.77
C VAL A 55 7.17 3.58 9.25
N SER A 56 8.35 3.35 9.83
CA SER A 56 9.59 3.99 9.42
C SER A 56 10.10 3.44 8.07
N LYS A 57 11.07 4.12 7.47
CA LYS A 57 11.53 3.82 6.10
C LYS A 57 11.91 2.36 5.90
N LYS A 58 12.82 1.82 6.73
CA LYS A 58 13.36 0.46 6.58
C LYS A 58 12.26 -0.63 6.61
N PRO A 59 11.42 -0.74 7.66
CA PRO A 59 10.33 -1.71 7.67
C PRO A 59 9.33 -1.45 6.53
N PHE A 60 9.05 -0.20 6.16
CA PHE A 60 8.16 0.10 5.03
C PHE A 60 8.66 -0.51 3.71
N GLN A 61 9.97 -0.43 3.42
CA GLN A 61 10.52 -1.03 2.20
C GLN A 61 10.45 -2.56 2.23
N ALA A 62 10.73 -3.17 3.39
CA ALA A 62 10.62 -4.61 3.58
C ALA A 62 9.17 -5.08 3.40
N SER A 63 8.21 -4.36 3.97
CA SER A 63 6.79 -4.66 3.85
C SER A 63 6.28 -4.56 2.41
N LEU A 64 6.68 -3.53 1.66
CA LEU A 64 6.32 -3.43 0.24
C LEU A 64 6.80 -4.64 -0.57
N LYS A 65 8.07 -5.03 -0.38
CA LYS A 65 8.64 -6.19 -1.05
C LYS A 65 7.88 -7.47 -0.70
N LYS A 66 7.62 -7.69 0.59
CA LYS A 66 6.95 -8.89 1.08
C LYS A 66 5.49 -8.98 0.64
N LEU A 67 4.75 -7.87 0.67
CA LEU A 67 3.37 -7.83 0.18
C LEU A 67 3.29 -8.11 -1.33
N GLU A 68 4.28 -7.66 -2.10
CA GLU A 68 4.39 -7.96 -3.54
C GLU A 68 4.75 -9.44 -3.77
N GLU A 69 5.71 -9.99 -3.03
CA GLU A 69 6.08 -11.41 -3.08
C GLU A 69 4.94 -12.34 -2.67
N CYS A 70 4.13 -11.94 -1.69
CA CYS A 70 2.93 -12.68 -1.28
C CYS A 70 1.72 -12.45 -2.23
N GLY A 71 1.84 -11.59 -3.25
CA GLY A 71 0.81 -11.36 -4.24
C GLY A 71 -0.36 -10.51 -3.78
N TYR A 72 -0.24 -9.76 -2.67
CA TYR A 72 -1.29 -8.87 -2.16
C TYR A 72 -1.31 -7.52 -2.86
N ILE A 73 -0.17 -7.08 -3.39
CA ILE A 73 -0.05 -5.86 -4.18
C ILE A 73 0.82 -6.08 -5.41
N GLN A 74 0.62 -5.25 -6.41
CA GLN A 74 1.56 -5.09 -7.53
C GLN A 74 2.09 -3.66 -7.55
N ILE A 75 3.39 -3.48 -7.77
CA ILE A 75 4.03 -2.16 -7.77
C ILE A 75 4.58 -1.83 -9.15
N GLU A 76 3.98 -0.82 -9.80
CA GLU A 76 4.44 -0.30 -11.08
C GLU A 76 5.23 1.00 -10.90
N ARG A 77 6.47 1.04 -11.38
CA ARG A 77 7.27 2.28 -11.39
C ARG A 77 6.80 3.17 -12.52
N ARG A 78 6.46 4.42 -12.20
CA ARG A 78 5.98 5.40 -13.17
C ARG A 78 7.06 6.41 -13.51
N THR A 79 7.18 6.72 -14.79
CA THR A 79 8.01 7.81 -15.31
C THR A 79 7.19 8.66 -16.27
N SER A 80 7.48 9.97 -16.31
CA SER A 80 6.86 10.89 -17.25
C SER A 80 7.90 11.93 -17.66
N ASN A 81 8.12 12.10 -18.97
CA ASN A 81 9.12 13.02 -19.52
C ASN A 81 10.51 12.86 -18.88
N GLY A 82 10.93 11.61 -18.63
CA GLY A 82 12.22 11.30 -17.97
C GLY A 82 12.24 11.48 -16.44
N LEU A 83 11.20 12.05 -15.84
CA LEU A 83 11.09 12.24 -14.39
C LEU A 83 10.47 11.02 -13.71
N LYS A 84 11.01 10.64 -12.54
CA LYS A 84 10.45 9.57 -11.69
C LYS A 84 9.22 10.10 -10.95
N LEU A 85 8.09 9.42 -11.13
CA LEU A 85 6.86 9.69 -10.41
C LEU A 85 6.71 8.75 -9.20
N SER A 86 5.69 8.98 -8.39
CA SER A 86 5.28 7.98 -7.39
C SER A 86 4.86 6.69 -8.10
N ASN A 87 5.22 5.57 -7.49
CA ASN A 87 4.77 4.26 -7.96
C ASN A 87 3.24 4.20 -7.98
N GLU A 88 2.70 3.44 -8.93
CA GLU A 88 1.34 2.94 -8.85
C GLU A 88 1.32 1.61 -8.10
N TYR A 89 0.35 1.48 -7.21
CA TYR A 89 0.08 0.28 -6.43
C TYR A 89 -1.30 -0.24 -6.82
N THR A 90 -1.38 -1.50 -7.18
CA THR A 90 -2.64 -2.22 -7.43
C THR A 90 -2.87 -3.19 -6.28
N VAL A 91 -4.02 -3.10 -5.62
CA VAL A 91 -4.41 -4.04 -4.55
C VAL A 91 -5.02 -5.28 -5.16
N MET A 92 -4.38 -6.42 -4.96
CA MET A 92 -4.84 -7.74 -5.40
C MET A 92 -5.79 -8.36 -4.36
N GLY A 93 -6.66 -9.27 -4.80
CA GLY A 93 -7.71 -9.91 -3.99
C GLY A 93 -7.27 -11.25 -3.40
#